data_AF-A0A317U9L8-F1
#
_entry.id   AF-A0A317U9L8-F1
#
_cell.length_a   1.000
_cell.length_b   1.000
_cell.length_c   1.000
_cell.angle_alpha   90.00
_cell.angle_beta   90.00
_cell.angle_gamma   90.00
#
_symmetry.space_group_name_H-M   'P 1'
#
loop_
_entity.id
_entity.type
_entity.pdbx_description
1 polymer ?
#
loop_
_entity_poly.entity_id
_entity_poly.type
_entity_poly.pdbx_seq_one_letter_code
_entity_poly.pdbx_strand_id
1 'polypeptide(L)'
;MLEKIFKNKKGDSHEADNGFWRKTLKKDRVYEYHHKKAVLEDGMLYDTESAKKVFTDEASLEYIALGRTVQRVYFLTPNGNWFSAKEEVEAESGITDVGEYRIQVTKIIYTYSDLRMEQKYKVKDLIGRNDYELYKEYFGEVEEA
;
A
#
# COMPACT_ATOMS: atom_id res chain seq x y z
N MET A 1 -51.37 48.73 -11.83
CA MET A 1 -51.43 48.49 -13.27
C MET A 1 -50.82 47.12 -13.54
N LEU A 2 -51.67 46.17 -13.92
CA LEU A 2 -51.33 44.86 -14.45
C LEU A 2 -51.10 45.00 -15.95
N GLU A 3 -49.98 44.49 -16.47
CA GLU A 3 -49.70 44.12 -17.87
C GLU A 3 -48.17 43.90 -17.94
N LYS A 4 -47.63 42.71 -18.21
CA LYS A 4 -47.75 41.99 -19.48
C LYS A 4 -47.46 40.51 -19.28
N ILE A 5 -48.36 39.71 -19.83
CA ILE A 5 -48.20 38.30 -20.17
C ILE A 5 -47.28 38.23 -21.40
N PHE A 6 -46.19 37.46 -21.33
CA PHE A 6 -45.55 36.93 -22.54
C PHE A 6 -45.68 35.41 -22.56
N LYS A 7 -46.50 34.96 -23.53
CA LYS A 7 -46.72 33.56 -23.90
C LYS A 7 -45.48 33.01 -24.60
N ASN A 8 -45.07 31.82 -24.17
CA ASN A 8 -44.31 30.74 -24.81
C ASN A 8 -43.54 31.02 -26.11
N LYS A 9 -42.24 30.73 -26.07
CA LYS A 9 -41.55 30.04 -27.16
C LYS A 9 -40.90 28.76 -26.60
N LYS A 10 -41.44 27.61 -26.99
CA LYS A 10 -40.70 26.34 -27.02
C LYS A 10 -39.47 26.57 -27.90
N GLY A 11 -38.29 26.22 -27.39
CA GLY A 11 -37.04 26.32 -28.13
C GLY A 11 -35.94 25.70 -27.30
N ASP A 12 -35.75 24.41 -27.56
CA ASP A 12 -34.61 23.56 -27.21
C ASP A 12 -34.04 23.70 -25.80
N SER A 13 -34.46 22.75 -24.96
CA SER A 13 -33.54 22.18 -23.98
C SER A 13 -32.28 21.75 -24.73
N HIS A 14 -31.26 22.60 -24.74
CA HIS A 14 -29.91 22.10 -24.79
C HIS A 14 -29.82 21.08 -23.67
N GLU A 15 -29.87 19.80 -24.04
CA GLU A 15 -29.34 18.73 -23.22
C GLU A 15 -27.95 19.21 -22.81
N ALA A 16 -27.82 19.68 -21.58
CA ALA A 16 -26.53 19.77 -20.94
C ALA A 16 -25.93 18.38 -21.10
N ASP A 17 -24.83 18.30 -21.84
CA ASP A 17 -24.14 17.09 -22.22
C ASP A 17 -23.82 16.29 -20.95
N ASN A 18 -24.75 15.39 -20.59
CA ASN A 18 -24.67 14.53 -19.43
C ASN A 18 -23.67 13.38 -19.65
N GLY A 19 -22.91 13.40 -20.76
CA GLY A 19 -21.91 12.38 -21.11
C GLY A 19 -20.72 12.34 -20.14
N PHE A 20 -20.40 13.44 -19.45
CA PHE A 20 -19.23 13.50 -18.56
C PHE A 20 -19.41 12.70 -17.25
N TRP A 21 -20.64 12.54 -16.76
CA TRP A 21 -20.94 11.87 -15.48
C TRP A 21 -21.51 10.44 -15.64
N ARG A 22 -21.77 9.99 -16.88
CA ARG A 22 -22.46 8.71 -17.13
C ARG A 22 -21.55 7.50 -17.32
N LYS A 23 -20.24 7.70 -17.50
CA LYS A 23 -19.32 6.60 -17.77
C LYS A 23 -19.02 5.82 -16.50
N THR A 24 -19.25 4.52 -16.54
CA THR A 24 -18.93 3.59 -15.44
C THR A 24 -17.43 3.58 -15.18
N LEU A 25 -17.01 3.80 -13.92
CA LEU A 25 -15.61 3.75 -13.51
C LEU A 25 -15.23 2.32 -13.09
N LYS A 26 -14.32 1.71 -13.85
CA LYS A 26 -13.63 0.48 -13.48
C LYS A 26 -12.33 0.82 -12.75
N LYS A 27 -12.00 0.03 -11.72
CA LYS A 27 -10.77 0.20 -10.94
C LYS A 27 -9.89 -1.02 -11.14
N ASP A 28 -8.62 -0.79 -11.43
CA ASP A 28 -7.60 -1.82 -11.56
C ASP A 28 -6.38 -1.47 -10.69
N ARG A 29 -5.66 -2.50 -10.22
CA ARG A 29 -4.49 -2.35 -9.37
C ARG A 29 -3.31 -3.15 -9.92
N VAL A 30 -2.18 -2.47 -10.08
CA VAL A 30 -0.92 -3.06 -10.51
C VAL A 30 0.10 -2.90 -9.40
N TYR A 31 0.85 -3.95 -9.12
CA TYR A 31 1.87 -3.97 -8.07
C TYR A 31 3.26 -4.08 -8.70
N GLU A 32 4.20 -3.24 -8.26
CA GLU A 32 5.61 -3.27 -8.64
C GLU A 32 6.50 -3.34 -7.40
N TYR A 33 7.59 -4.12 -7.47
CA TYR A 33 8.50 -4.34 -6.35
C TYR A 33 9.95 -4.09 -6.78
N HIS A 34 10.65 -3.20 -6.07
CA HIS A 34 12.06 -2.87 -6.30
C HIS A 34 12.96 -3.37 -5.16
N HIS A 35 14.12 -3.91 -5.55
CA HIS A 35 15.29 -4.24 -4.70
C HIS A 35 15.08 -5.28 -3.58
N LYS A 36 15.13 -6.58 -3.93
CA LYS A 36 14.89 -7.67 -2.97
C LYS A 36 15.87 -8.86 -3.03
N LYS A 37 17.12 -8.71 -3.49
CA LYS A 37 17.90 -9.92 -3.82
C LYS A 37 18.80 -10.47 -2.70
N ALA A 38 19.51 -9.64 -1.93
CA ALA A 38 20.30 -10.18 -0.81
C ALA A 38 20.75 -9.14 0.23
N VAL A 39 21.10 -9.62 1.43
CA VAL A 39 21.77 -8.87 2.53
C VAL A 39 23.11 -9.52 2.85
N LEU A 40 24.17 -8.74 3.03
CA LEU A 40 25.46 -9.22 3.54
C LEU A 40 25.61 -8.77 5.01
N GLU A 41 25.63 -9.71 5.95
CA GLU A 41 25.80 -9.45 7.40
C GLU A 41 26.66 -10.55 8.01
N ASP A 42 27.53 -10.23 8.96
CA ASP A 42 28.45 -11.18 9.62
C ASP A 42 29.31 -12.01 8.64
N GLY A 43 29.54 -11.46 7.43
CA GLY A 43 30.27 -12.13 6.35
C GLY A 43 29.42 -13.15 5.55
N MET A 44 28.12 -13.23 5.80
CA MET A 44 27.19 -14.16 5.17
C MET A 44 26.18 -13.43 4.27
N LEU A 45 25.93 -13.97 3.07
CA LEU A 45 24.96 -13.44 2.11
C LEU A 45 23.60 -14.14 2.28
N TYR A 46 22.59 -13.41 2.70
CA TYR A 46 21.22 -13.89 2.92
C TYR A 46 20.34 -13.55 1.73
N ASP A 47 19.71 -14.56 1.14
CA ASP A 47 18.69 -14.39 0.10
C ASP A 47 17.42 -13.76 0.70
N THR A 48 17.07 -12.58 0.21
CA THR A 48 15.86 -11.87 0.62
C THR A 48 14.69 -12.08 -0.34
N GLU A 49 14.94 -12.69 -1.50
CA GLU A 49 13.93 -12.87 -2.55
C GLU A 49 12.85 -13.86 -2.08
N SER A 50 13.28 -14.95 -1.45
CA SER A 50 12.43 -15.99 -0.88
C SER A 50 11.81 -15.65 0.48
N ALA A 51 12.16 -14.50 1.07
CA ALA A 51 11.69 -14.13 2.41
C ALA A 51 10.21 -13.69 2.43
N LYS A 52 9.50 -14.10 3.50
CA LYS A 52 8.11 -13.75 3.78
C LYS A 52 8.05 -12.43 4.55
N LYS A 53 7.25 -11.46 4.09
CA LYS A 53 6.90 -10.28 4.89
C LYS A 53 6.00 -10.74 6.03
N VAL A 54 6.38 -10.43 7.26
CA VAL A 54 5.64 -10.88 8.45
C VAL A 54 4.79 -9.75 9.00
N PHE A 55 5.39 -8.59 9.30
CA PHE A 55 4.66 -7.45 9.83
C PHE A 55 5.31 -6.12 9.46
N THR A 56 4.54 -5.06 9.68
CA THR A 56 4.98 -3.67 9.60
C THR A 56 5.07 -3.11 11.00
N ASP A 57 6.14 -2.40 11.32
CA ASP A 57 6.25 -1.65 12.56
C ASP A 57 5.59 -0.28 12.41
N GLU A 58 4.33 -0.17 12.83
CA GLU A 58 3.56 1.07 12.73
C GLU A 58 4.21 2.24 13.49
N ALA A 59 4.96 1.96 14.56
CA ALA A 59 5.68 2.99 15.31
C ALA A 59 6.89 3.57 14.55
N SER A 60 7.36 2.87 13.51
CA SER A 60 8.45 3.32 12.65
C SER A 60 8.01 4.17 11.46
N LEU A 61 6.74 4.58 11.41
CA LEU A 61 6.21 5.42 10.36
C LEU A 61 6.93 6.78 10.30
N GLU A 62 7.78 6.96 9.30
CA GLU A 62 8.60 8.16 9.14
C GLU A 62 7.87 9.25 8.34
N TYR A 63 7.06 8.84 7.36
CA TYR A 63 6.44 9.75 6.41
C TYR A 63 5.10 9.23 5.90
N ILE A 64 4.09 10.11 5.87
CA ILE A 64 2.84 9.91 5.13
C ILE A 64 2.51 11.21 4.39
N ALA A 65 2.49 11.16 3.06
CA ALA A 65 1.89 12.23 2.25
C ALA A 65 1.44 11.70 0.89
N LEU A 66 0.26 12.13 0.43
CA LEU A 66 -0.23 12.02 -0.97
C LEU A 66 0.16 10.70 -1.68
N GLY A 67 -0.25 9.56 -1.10
CA GLY A 67 -0.01 8.25 -1.71
C GLY A 67 1.39 7.67 -1.47
N ARG A 68 2.22 8.34 -0.66
CA ARG A 68 3.53 7.84 -0.22
C ARG A 68 3.56 7.53 1.26
N THR A 69 4.10 6.37 1.62
CA THR A 69 4.35 5.99 3.01
C THR A 69 5.73 5.40 3.18
N VAL A 70 6.42 5.77 4.24
CA VAL A 70 7.74 5.23 4.57
C VAL A 70 7.72 4.67 5.99
N GLN A 71 8.05 3.39 6.13
CA GLN A 71 8.01 2.67 7.41
C GLN A 71 8.97 1.47 7.38
N ARG A 72 9.24 0.87 8.53
CA ARG A 72 10.03 -0.37 8.64
C ARG A 72 9.12 -1.58 8.61
N VAL A 73 9.54 -2.57 7.83
CA VAL A 73 8.87 -3.85 7.67
C VAL A 73 9.83 -4.98 7.99
N TYR A 74 9.29 -6.07 8.50
CA TYR A 74 10.06 -7.21 8.99
C TYR A 74 9.74 -8.46 8.19
N PHE A 75 10.78 -9.22 7.90
CA PHE A 75 10.73 -10.41 7.08
C PHE A 75 11.36 -11.60 7.80
N LEU A 76 10.87 -12.78 7.45
CA LEU A 76 11.42 -14.06 7.86
C LEU A 76 11.90 -14.83 6.63
N THR A 77 13.18 -15.19 6.62
CA THR A 77 13.75 -16.07 5.59
C THR A 77 13.28 -17.52 5.80
N PRO A 78 13.29 -18.37 4.76
CA PRO A 78 13.02 -19.81 4.91
C PRO A 78 13.92 -20.52 5.93
N ASN A 79 15.14 -19.99 6.15
CA ASN A 79 16.11 -20.51 7.12
C ASN A 79 15.89 -19.99 8.56
N GLY A 80 14.81 -19.23 8.81
CA GLY A 80 14.46 -18.75 10.15
C GLY A 80 15.18 -17.49 10.61
N ASN A 81 15.94 -16.83 9.73
CA ASN A 81 16.58 -15.55 10.04
C ASN A 81 15.64 -14.38 9.82
N TRP A 82 15.65 -13.45 10.76
CA TRP A 82 14.89 -12.20 10.69
C TRP A 82 15.72 -11.08 10.10
N PHE A 83 15.09 -10.24 9.28
CA PHE A 83 15.66 -8.99 8.83
C PHE A 83 14.55 -7.95 8.65
N SER A 84 14.94 -6.69 8.65
CA SER A 84 14.05 -5.57 8.39
C SER A 84 14.51 -4.79 7.17
N ALA A 85 13.58 -4.07 6.55
CA ALA A 85 13.87 -3.10 5.51
C ALA A 85 13.03 -1.85 5.72
N LYS A 86 13.54 -0.72 5.28
CA LYS A 86 12.75 0.49 5.07
C LYS A 86 11.93 0.28 3.79
N GLU A 87 10.61 0.21 3.95
CA GLU A 87 9.64 0.14 2.88
C GLU A 87 9.13 1.54 2.57
N GLU A 88 9.37 1.98 1.34
CA GLU A 88 8.68 3.10 0.73
C GLU A 88 7.61 2.55 -0.19
N VAL A 89 6.37 2.95 0.04
CA VAL A 89 5.23 2.63 -0.81
C VAL A 89 4.82 3.89 -1.53
N GLU A 90 4.75 3.87 -2.86
CA GLU A 90 4.19 4.94 -3.67
C GLU A 90 2.96 4.46 -4.43
N ALA A 91 1.88 5.22 -4.37
CA ALA A 91 0.65 4.95 -5.09
C ALA A 91 0.43 6.04 -6.15
N GLU A 92 0.62 5.66 -7.41
CA GLU A 92 0.31 6.50 -8.56
C GLU A 92 -1.05 6.08 -9.12
N SER A 93 -1.91 7.03 -9.46
CA SER A 93 -3.18 6.70 -10.10
C SER A 93 -3.43 7.58 -11.31
N GLY A 94 -3.84 6.93 -12.41
CA GLY A 94 -4.27 7.58 -13.64
C GLY A 94 -5.69 7.15 -13.98
N ILE A 95 -6.48 8.08 -14.52
CA ILE A 95 -7.80 7.79 -15.07
C ILE A 95 -7.73 7.99 -16.57
N THR A 96 -8.21 6.99 -17.31
CA THR A 96 -8.31 7.04 -18.77
C THR A 96 -9.74 6.76 -19.21
N ASP A 97 -10.20 7.47 -20.22
CA ASP A 97 -11.49 7.24 -20.87
C ASP A 97 -11.32 6.23 -22.01
N VAL A 98 -12.10 5.15 -22.00
CA VAL A 98 -12.10 4.13 -23.05
C VAL A 98 -13.54 3.86 -23.48
N GLY A 99 -13.93 4.48 -24.60
CA GLY A 99 -15.32 4.41 -25.09
C GLY A 99 -16.31 4.92 -24.04
N GLU A 100 -17.26 4.07 -23.65
CA GLU A 100 -18.34 4.36 -22.68
C GLU A 100 -17.93 4.18 -21.21
N TYR A 101 -16.72 3.71 -20.93
CA TYR A 101 -16.24 3.49 -19.56
C TYR A 101 -14.97 4.30 -19.26
N ARG A 102 -14.71 4.46 -17.97
CA ARG A 102 -13.46 5.01 -17.44
C ARG A 102 -12.70 3.89 -16.74
N ILE A 103 -11.39 3.84 -16.90
CA ILE A 103 -10.53 2.97 -16.11
C ILE A 103 -9.65 3.85 -15.24
N GLN A 104 -9.75 3.68 -13.93
CA GLN A 104 -8.73 4.12 -12.98
C GLN A 104 -7.75 2.97 -12.76
N VAL A 105 -6.50 3.16 -13.18
CA VAL A 105 -5.40 2.25 -12.85
C VAL A 105 -4.64 2.87 -11.69
N THR A 106 -4.54 2.14 -10.58
CA THR A 106 -3.66 2.49 -9.46
C THR A 106 -2.45 1.57 -9.50
N LYS A 107 -1.28 2.16 -9.70
CA LYS A 107 0.01 1.49 -9.60
C LYS A 107 0.53 1.69 -8.18
N ILE A 108 0.82 0.59 -7.49
CA ILE A 108 1.42 0.59 -6.15
C ILE A 108 2.86 0.07 -6.30
N ILE A 109 3.81 0.93 -5.99
CA ILE A 109 5.24 0.67 -6.11
C ILE A 109 5.79 0.47 -4.69
N TYR A 110 6.42 -0.67 -4.44
CA TYR A 110 7.14 -0.96 -3.21
C TYR A 110 8.63 -0.88 -3.47
N THR A 111 9.34 -0.05 -2.71
CA THR A 111 10.79 0.05 -2.73
C THR A 111 11.34 -0.32 -1.37
N TYR A 112 12.22 -1.32 -1.33
CA TYR A 112 12.91 -1.72 -0.10
C TYR A 112 14.34 -1.18 -0.10
N SER A 113 14.73 -0.59 1.02
CA SER A 113 16.07 -0.04 1.25
C SER A 113 16.50 -0.27 2.71
N ASP A 114 17.75 0.07 3.05
CA ASP A 114 18.27 0.02 4.43
C ASP A 114 17.94 -1.31 5.14
N LEU A 115 18.31 -2.40 4.44
CA LEU A 115 18.16 -3.77 4.89
C LEU A 115 19.09 -4.05 6.07
N ARG A 116 18.56 -4.69 7.12
CA ARG A 116 19.31 -5.00 8.35
C ARG A 116 18.92 -6.35 8.89
N MET A 117 19.89 -7.17 9.29
CA MET A 117 19.58 -8.38 10.05
C MET A 117 19.08 -8.01 11.45
N GLU A 118 18.05 -8.71 11.90
CA GLU A 118 17.41 -8.44 13.18
C GLU A 118 17.67 -9.58 14.16
N GLN A 119 18.09 -9.20 15.37
CA GLN A 119 18.28 -10.17 16.44
C GLN A 119 16.91 -10.66 16.91
N LYS A 120 16.73 -11.98 16.98
CA LYS A 120 15.45 -12.63 17.29
C LYS A 120 14.76 -12.07 18.54
N TYR A 121 15.51 -11.74 19.60
CA TYR A 121 14.94 -11.19 20.83
C TYR A 121 14.34 -9.79 20.63
N LYS A 122 14.93 -8.94 19.76
CA LYS A 122 14.38 -7.61 19.44
C LYS A 122 13.04 -7.73 18.70
N VAL A 123 12.98 -8.65 17.74
CA VAL A 123 11.74 -8.92 16.99
C VAL A 123 10.66 -9.48 17.92
N LYS A 124 11.06 -10.40 18.81
CA LYS A 124 10.18 -10.96 19.84
C LYS A 124 9.57 -9.87 20.72
N ASP A 125 10.39 -8.94 21.21
CA ASP A 125 9.94 -7.81 22.03
C ASP A 125 9.01 -6.87 21.24
N LEU A 126 9.30 -6.65 19.95
CA LEU A 126 8.50 -5.76 19.11
C LEU A 126 7.12 -6.35 18.81
N ILE A 127 7.05 -7.62 18.42
CA ILE A 127 5.77 -8.31 18.16
C ILE A 127 4.99 -8.44 19.47
N GLY A 128 5.64 -8.83 20.58
CA GLY A 128 4.97 -9.04 21.86
C GLY A 128 4.28 -7.79 22.45
N ARG A 129 4.70 -6.59 22.03
CA ARG A 129 4.06 -5.33 22.43
C ARG A 129 2.83 -4.96 21.59
N ASN A 130 2.76 -5.46 20.36
CA ASN A 130 1.85 -4.96 19.34
C ASN A 130 0.81 -6.01 18.88
N ASP A 131 1.18 -7.29 18.88
CA ASP A 131 0.33 -8.36 18.34
C ASP A 131 0.61 -9.71 19.04
N TYR A 132 -0.29 -10.08 19.95
CA TYR A 132 -0.20 -11.32 20.73
C TYR A 132 -0.38 -12.58 19.86
N GLU A 133 -1.27 -12.55 18.87
CA GLU A 133 -1.53 -13.71 18.02
C GLU A 133 -0.34 -13.97 17.10
N LEU A 134 0.23 -12.90 16.52
CA LEU A 134 1.46 -12.99 15.74
C LEU A 134 2.63 -13.44 16.61
N TYR A 135 2.72 -12.95 17.86
CA TYR A 135 3.74 -13.43 18.79
C TYR A 135 3.65 -14.95 18.96
N LYS A 136 2.44 -15.46 19.22
CA LYS A 136 2.19 -16.89 19.42
C LYS A 136 2.50 -17.71 18.17
N GLU A 137 2.19 -17.20 16.98
CA GLU A 137 2.51 -17.84 15.69
C GLU A 137 4.03 -18.08 15.53
N TYR A 138 4.87 -17.09 15.86
CA TYR A 138 6.32 -17.15 15.58
C TYR A 138 7.18 -17.56 16.78
N PHE A 139 6.70 -17.41 18.01
CA PHE A 139 7.50 -17.64 19.22
C PHE A 139 6.85 -18.59 20.24
N GLY A 140 5.60 -19.03 20.00
CA GLY A 140 4.86 -19.90 20.92
C GLY A 140 4.19 -19.15 22.07
N GLU A 141 3.60 -19.90 23.00
CA GLU A 141 2.98 -19.31 24.19
C GLU A 141 4.04 -18.66 25.09
N VAL A 142 3.67 -17.57 25.76
CA VAL A 142 4.53 -16.95 26.75
C VAL A 142 4.66 -17.94 27.90
N GLU A 143 5.86 -18.47 28.15
CA GLU A 143 6.11 -19.29 29.33
C GLU A 143 5.74 -18.45 30.56
N GLU A 144 4.74 -18.90 31.33
CA GLU A 144 4.43 -18.30 32.63
C GLU A 144 5.67 -18.45 33.52
N ALA A 145 6.18 -17.31 33.99
CA ALA A 145 7.34 -17.22 34.88
C ALA A 145 6.97 -17.52 36.34
#